data_AF-A0A2T6N8U5-F1
#
_entry.id   AF-A0A2T6N8U5-F1
#
_cell.length_a   1.000
_cell.length_b   1.000
_cell.length_c   1.000
_cell.angle_alpha   90.00
_cell.angle_beta   90.00
_cell.angle_gamma   90.00
#
_symmetry.space_group_name_H-M   'P 1'
#
loop_
_entity.id
_entity.type
_entity.pdbx_description
1 polymer ?
#
loop_
_entity_poly.entity_id
_entity_poly.type
_entity_poly.pdbx_seq_one_letter_code
_entity_poly.pdbx_strand_id
1 'polypeptide(L)'
;MIDMTTAIPGDSSRRFSDLLQVNSDGTATLLPGVHPLPNLLSLDTEQVLAEFRQSQLEDFTRVLDELASADNPLHRLFEDMRIIADRDPANKFSELDLFRPSALQEMFLELHEHVMSHPVWSHPCFVRIFKGEFDAAQLNVFATNYFNQVKNTRQCVALAQGRFSGFIDLPYGSLNERVSELAQIILAQLLADEYGVGTHSIDSYPDLSGLLNSTTHIVMYRQLFDGLGIPFEEQDVPMLHGVADNVLTQRLLAGHPTFSLVESLASVGLGMEWGVPEFFSLLLGGMIRWAWRENVELTQRHLIVFIAHVQYDVLHAISVMLATSLFGHEKESLQQIKQATNILMSSRYNMMSDLYRQLFHEPCKDIDGIGLDPRYHISDRRIEKALIAARQDVANSTVVDAADFKASQRIPFVFVNGPSCN
;
A
#
# COMPACT_ATOMS: atom_id res chain seq x y z
N MET A 1 -45.03 53.74 -1.54
CA MET A 1 -44.84 53.11 -2.87
C MET A 1 -43.43 53.43 -3.34
N ILE A 2 -42.47 52.68 -2.82
CA ILE A 2 -41.04 52.45 -3.13
C ILE A 2 -40.68 51.37 -2.06
N ASP A 3 -39.90 50.32 -2.21
CA ASP A 3 -39.45 49.42 -3.28
C ASP A 3 -38.72 48.27 -2.53
N MET A 4 -38.63 47.11 -3.16
CA MET A 4 -37.74 45.97 -2.88
C MET A 4 -37.58 45.45 -1.43
N THR A 5 -38.05 44.22 -1.22
CA THR A 5 -37.16 43.19 -0.69
C THR A 5 -37.24 41.99 -1.62
N THR A 6 -36.28 41.96 -2.53
CA THR A 6 -35.84 40.80 -3.28
C THR A 6 -35.70 39.62 -2.33
N ALA A 7 -36.42 38.54 -2.60
CA ALA A 7 -36.05 37.23 -2.09
C ALA A 7 -34.67 36.91 -2.66
N ILE A 8 -33.64 36.90 -1.82
CA ILE A 8 -32.36 36.27 -2.13
C ILE A 8 -32.66 34.76 -2.17
N PRO A 9 -32.49 34.06 -3.31
CA PRO A 9 -32.57 32.61 -3.31
C PRO A 9 -31.42 32.11 -2.42
N GLY A 10 -31.78 31.47 -1.32
CA GLY A 10 -30.82 30.81 -0.45
C GLY A 10 -30.10 29.72 -1.24
N ASP A 11 -28.80 29.93 -1.43
CA ASP A 11 -27.84 28.96 -1.92
C ASP A 11 -27.68 27.87 -0.84
N SER A 12 -28.63 26.94 -0.76
CA SER A 12 -28.59 25.88 0.26
C SER A 12 -27.93 24.64 -0.32
N SER A 13 -26.62 24.50 -0.11
CA SER A 13 -25.96 23.21 -0.26
C SER A 13 -26.66 22.17 0.61
N ARG A 14 -26.99 21.01 0.02
CA ARG A 14 -27.69 19.93 0.72
C ARG A 14 -26.66 18.85 1.10
N ARG A 15 -26.50 18.58 2.39
CA ARG A 15 -25.70 17.43 2.85
C ARG A 15 -26.39 16.13 2.44
N PHE A 16 -25.66 15.24 1.78
CA PHE A 16 -26.12 13.90 1.43
C PHE A 16 -25.88 12.93 2.60
N SER A 17 -24.64 12.93 3.11
CA SER A 17 -24.23 12.24 4.35
C SER A 17 -23.08 13.01 5.00
N ASP A 18 -22.41 12.43 5.99
CA ASP A 18 -21.15 12.98 6.52
C ASP A 18 -19.96 12.83 5.54
N LEU A 19 -20.18 12.26 4.34
CA LEU A 19 -19.18 12.13 3.28
C LEU A 19 -19.13 13.33 2.33
N LEU A 20 -20.29 13.88 1.93
CA LEU A 20 -20.35 14.91 0.90
C LEU A 20 -21.53 15.88 1.07
N GLN A 21 -21.35 17.05 0.47
CA GLN A 21 -22.41 18.02 0.21
C GLN A 21 -22.65 18.18 -1.29
N VAL A 22 -23.91 18.36 -1.66
CA VAL A 22 -24.34 18.68 -3.03
C VAL A 22 -24.47 20.20 -3.13
N ASN A 23 -23.74 20.78 -4.07
CA ASN A 23 -23.73 22.20 -4.38
C ASN A 23 -24.97 22.59 -5.19
N SER A 24 -25.27 23.89 -5.28
CA SER A 24 -26.43 24.41 -6.00
C SER A 24 -26.40 24.17 -7.52
N ASP A 25 -25.21 23.97 -8.08
CA ASP A 25 -24.99 23.59 -9.49
C ASP A 25 -25.13 22.08 -9.74
N GLY A 26 -25.44 21.30 -8.71
CA GLY A 26 -25.57 19.84 -8.77
C GLY A 26 -24.25 19.08 -8.65
N THR A 27 -23.11 19.76 -8.52
CA THR A 27 -21.83 19.11 -8.25
C THR A 27 -21.72 18.65 -6.78
N ALA A 28 -20.82 17.71 -6.50
CA ALA A 28 -20.57 17.23 -5.14
C ALA A 28 -19.17 17.61 -4.66
N THR A 29 -19.07 18.04 -3.41
CA THR A 29 -17.79 18.31 -2.73
C THR A 29 -17.71 17.43 -1.49
N LEU A 30 -16.55 16.78 -1.30
CA LEU A 30 -16.30 15.99 -0.11
C LEU A 30 -16.18 16.88 1.12
N LEU A 31 -16.72 16.41 2.25
CA LEU A 31 -16.63 17.14 3.51
C LEU A 31 -15.21 17.02 4.12
N PRO A 32 -14.80 17.97 4.98
CA PRO A 32 -13.51 17.90 5.67
C PRO A 32 -13.33 16.57 6.43
N GLY A 33 -12.11 16.02 6.37
CA GLY A 33 -11.78 14.76 7.02
C GLY A 33 -12.13 13.51 6.22
N VAL A 34 -12.75 13.62 5.03
CA VAL A 34 -13.04 12.48 4.16
C VAL A 34 -11.86 12.17 3.22
N HIS A 35 -11.26 13.22 2.63
CA HIS A 35 -10.19 13.06 1.65
C HIS A 35 -9.38 14.36 1.53
N PRO A 36 -8.05 14.31 1.26
CA PRO A 36 -7.22 15.52 1.08
C PRO A 36 -7.59 16.37 -0.14
N LEU A 37 -8.18 15.76 -1.18
CA LEU A 37 -8.75 16.43 -2.36
C LEU A 37 -10.27 16.61 -2.19
N PRO A 38 -10.79 17.81 -1.83
CA PRO A 38 -12.23 18.01 -1.62
C PRO A 38 -13.05 17.86 -2.90
N ASN A 39 -12.41 18.09 -4.05
CA ASN A 39 -12.96 17.97 -5.40
C ASN A 39 -12.71 16.59 -6.04
N LEU A 40 -12.34 15.56 -5.26
CA LEU A 40 -12.05 14.21 -5.77
C LEU A 40 -13.09 13.70 -6.79
N LEU A 41 -14.37 13.92 -6.51
CA LEU A 41 -15.47 13.45 -7.35
C LEU A 41 -15.62 14.23 -8.68
N SER A 42 -14.87 15.30 -8.89
CA SER A 42 -14.81 16.03 -10.15
C SER A 42 -13.59 15.65 -11.01
N LEU A 43 -12.67 14.86 -10.46
CA LEU A 43 -11.45 14.43 -11.13
C LEU A 43 -11.68 13.11 -11.87
N ASP A 44 -10.94 12.90 -12.96
CA ASP A 44 -10.74 11.59 -13.56
C ASP A 44 -9.59 10.82 -12.89
N THR A 45 -9.41 9.54 -13.26
CA THR A 45 -8.37 8.69 -12.66
C THR A 45 -6.97 9.24 -12.87
N GLU A 46 -6.65 9.76 -14.05
CA GLU A 46 -5.29 10.24 -14.36
C GLU A 46 -4.97 11.49 -13.54
N GLN A 47 -5.95 12.39 -13.38
CA GLN A 47 -5.84 13.57 -12.53
C GLN A 47 -5.60 13.20 -11.07
N VAL A 48 -6.34 12.24 -10.51
CA VAL A 48 -6.11 11.77 -9.13
C VAL A 48 -4.70 11.22 -8.97
N LEU A 49 -4.25 10.37 -9.89
CA LEU A 49 -2.90 9.80 -9.84
C LEU A 49 -1.80 10.87 -9.95
N ALA A 50 -2.02 11.91 -10.76
CA ALA A 50 -1.08 13.02 -10.89
C ALA A 50 -0.97 13.87 -9.61
N GLU A 51 -2.09 14.14 -8.94
CA GLU A 51 -2.10 14.88 -7.67
C GLU A 51 -1.31 14.14 -6.58
N PHE A 52 -1.50 12.84 -6.44
CA PHE A 52 -0.75 12.06 -5.44
C PHE A 52 0.74 11.91 -5.77
N ARG A 53 1.07 11.77 -7.06
CA ARG A 53 2.46 11.80 -7.52
C ARG A 53 3.15 13.08 -7.06
N GLN A 54 2.48 14.23 -7.18
CA GLN A 54 3.00 15.51 -6.73
C GLN A 54 3.05 15.62 -5.19
N SER A 55 1.98 15.24 -4.49
CA SER A 55 1.92 15.29 -3.03
C SER A 55 3.03 14.47 -2.36
N GLN A 56 3.29 13.26 -2.84
CA GLN A 56 4.35 12.40 -2.30
C GLN A 56 5.74 12.99 -2.51
N LEU A 57 5.97 13.64 -3.65
CA LEU A 57 7.22 14.33 -3.92
C LEU A 57 7.44 15.50 -2.93
N GLU A 58 6.39 16.24 -2.63
CA GLU A 58 6.43 17.33 -1.63
C GLU A 58 6.72 16.82 -0.23
N ASP A 59 6.04 15.74 0.19
CA ASP A 59 6.26 15.13 1.50
C ASP A 59 7.67 14.58 1.65
N PHE A 60 8.22 13.96 0.61
CA PHE A 60 9.60 13.48 0.63
C PHE A 60 10.62 14.62 0.64
N THR A 61 10.37 15.68 -0.13
CA THR A 61 11.23 16.87 -0.15
C THR A 61 11.31 17.49 1.25
N ARG A 62 10.20 17.55 1.98
CA ARG A 62 10.18 18.00 3.38
C ARG A 62 11.09 17.16 4.28
N VAL A 63 11.10 15.83 4.14
CA VAL A 63 11.98 14.94 4.91
C VAL A 63 13.46 15.13 4.55
N LEU A 64 13.78 15.40 3.28
CA LEU A 64 15.14 15.76 2.88
C LEU A 64 15.60 17.07 3.52
N ASP A 65 14.73 18.08 3.56
CA ASP A 65 15.01 19.37 4.22
C ASP A 65 15.25 19.17 5.73
N GLU A 66 14.50 18.27 6.36
CA GLU A 66 14.71 17.87 7.76
C GLU A 66 16.07 17.19 7.96
N LEU A 67 16.48 16.29 7.07
CA LEU A 67 17.80 15.64 7.09
C LEU A 67 18.96 16.62 6.84
N ALA A 68 18.72 17.71 6.12
CA ALA A 68 19.72 18.74 5.85
C ALA A 68 19.87 19.77 6.99
N SER A 69 18.86 19.90 7.85
CA SER A 69 18.82 20.89 8.92
C SER A 69 19.56 20.44 10.18
N ALA A 70 20.64 21.12 10.54
CA ALA A 70 21.48 20.80 11.70
C ALA A 70 20.73 20.81 13.05
N ASP A 71 19.65 21.59 13.15
CA ASP A 71 18.82 21.68 14.35
C ASP A 71 17.77 20.56 14.44
N ASN A 72 17.60 19.76 13.37
CA ASN A 72 16.64 18.67 13.33
C ASN A 72 17.14 17.43 14.12
N PRO A 73 16.29 16.80 14.97
CA PRO A 73 16.65 15.58 15.69
C PRO A 73 17.06 14.40 14.78
N LEU A 74 16.46 14.25 13.61
CA LEU A 74 16.77 13.20 12.65
C LEU A 74 18.17 13.38 12.05
N HIS A 75 18.53 14.61 11.69
CA HIS A 75 19.89 14.95 11.27
C HIS A 75 20.90 14.57 12.35
N ARG A 76 20.67 15.01 13.59
CA ARG A 76 21.56 14.70 14.74
C ARG A 76 21.73 13.20 14.96
N LEU A 77 20.65 12.42 14.84
CA LEU A 77 20.70 10.96 14.96
C LEU A 77 21.69 10.32 13.98
N PHE A 78 21.60 10.68 12.69
CA PHE A 78 22.49 10.11 11.67
C PHE A 78 23.92 10.64 11.76
N GLU A 79 24.10 11.91 12.13
CA GLU A 79 25.42 12.48 12.37
C GLU A 79 26.14 11.83 13.55
N ASP A 80 25.44 11.58 14.66
CA ASP A 80 26.02 10.88 15.81
C ASP A 80 26.48 9.46 15.42
N MET A 81 25.68 8.75 14.63
CA MET A 81 26.06 7.44 14.08
C MET A 81 27.26 7.53 13.14
N ARG A 82 27.31 8.55 12.27
CA ARG A 82 28.46 8.79 11.37
C ARG A 82 29.75 9.03 12.15
N ILE A 83 29.70 9.87 13.20
CA ILE A 83 30.85 10.14 14.09
C ILE A 83 31.33 8.86 14.79
N ILE A 84 30.44 7.95 15.15
CA ILE A 84 30.82 6.64 15.71
C ILE A 84 31.51 5.78 14.65
N ALA A 85 30.96 5.73 13.44
CA ALA A 85 31.51 4.95 12.33
C ALA A 85 32.93 5.40 11.95
N ASP A 86 33.16 6.70 11.84
CA ASP A 86 34.44 7.28 11.41
C ASP A 86 35.62 7.00 12.38
N ARG A 87 35.34 6.46 13.59
CA ARG A 87 36.36 6.00 14.54
C ARG A 87 36.96 4.65 14.17
N ASP A 88 36.29 3.86 13.32
CA ASP A 88 36.73 2.56 12.85
C ASP A 88 36.90 2.58 11.31
N PRO A 89 38.14 2.54 10.78
CA PRO A 89 38.38 2.57 9.33
C PRO A 89 37.77 1.41 8.53
N ALA A 90 37.35 0.32 9.19
CA ALA A 90 36.68 -0.80 8.52
C ALA A 90 35.16 -0.60 8.41
N ASN A 91 34.61 0.40 9.12
CA ASN A 91 33.18 0.70 9.13
C ASN A 91 32.78 1.48 7.88
N LYS A 92 31.77 0.98 7.16
CA LYS A 92 31.31 1.58 5.90
C LYS A 92 30.05 2.43 6.03
N PHE A 93 29.59 2.71 7.24
CA PHE A 93 28.34 3.45 7.44
C PHE A 93 28.40 4.86 6.84
N SER A 94 29.54 5.55 6.94
CA SER A 94 29.72 6.88 6.33
C SER A 94 29.83 6.86 4.80
N GLU A 95 29.96 5.68 4.18
CA GLU A 95 29.96 5.50 2.72
C GLU A 95 28.53 5.44 2.12
N LEU A 96 27.49 5.39 2.96
CA LEU A 96 26.11 5.26 2.51
C LEU A 96 25.62 6.45 1.69
N ASP A 97 24.72 6.16 0.76
CA ASP A 97 24.08 7.14 -0.12
C ASP A 97 23.32 8.22 0.64
N LEU A 98 22.85 7.90 1.85
CA LEU A 98 22.27 8.86 2.78
C LEU A 98 23.19 10.08 3.04
N PHE A 99 24.50 9.90 3.02
CA PHE A 99 25.48 10.96 3.28
C PHE A 99 26.04 11.60 2.01
N ARG A 100 25.72 11.05 0.83
CA ARG A 100 26.16 11.60 -0.45
C ARG A 100 25.16 12.69 -0.89
N PRO A 101 25.61 13.91 -1.21
CA PRO A 101 24.71 14.97 -1.67
C PRO A 101 23.80 14.48 -2.79
N SER A 102 22.50 14.75 -2.67
CA SER A 102 21.46 14.40 -3.64
C SER A 102 21.21 12.90 -3.90
N ALA A 103 22.03 11.97 -3.43
CA ALA A 103 21.87 10.54 -3.76
C ALA A 103 20.54 9.96 -3.24
N LEU A 104 20.13 10.32 -2.01
CA LEU A 104 18.82 9.92 -1.47
C LEU A 104 17.65 10.50 -2.29
N GLN A 105 17.80 11.73 -2.78
CA GLN A 105 16.81 12.39 -3.65
C GLN A 105 16.72 11.69 -5.01
N GLU A 106 17.85 11.39 -5.63
CA GLU A 106 17.93 10.68 -6.91
C GLU A 106 17.31 9.29 -6.80
N MET A 107 17.67 8.53 -5.76
CA MET A 107 17.10 7.21 -5.49
C MET A 107 15.58 7.28 -5.31
N PHE A 108 15.09 8.27 -4.55
CA PHE A 108 13.64 8.45 -4.37
C PHE A 108 12.95 8.79 -5.67
N LEU A 109 13.42 9.78 -6.43
CA LEU A 109 12.80 10.19 -7.68
C LEU A 109 12.73 9.04 -8.69
N GLU A 110 13.81 8.26 -8.76
CA GLU A 110 13.88 7.10 -9.65
C GLU A 110 12.91 5.98 -9.23
N LEU A 111 12.83 5.66 -7.94
CA LEU A 111 11.91 4.65 -7.42
C LEU A 111 10.46 5.11 -7.47
N HIS A 112 10.21 6.37 -7.15
CA HIS A 112 8.91 7.02 -7.21
C HIS A 112 8.35 6.98 -8.62
N GLU A 113 9.11 7.44 -9.62
CA GLU A 113 8.70 7.35 -11.02
C GLU A 113 8.50 5.89 -11.47
N HIS A 114 9.38 4.97 -11.05
CA HIS A 114 9.26 3.56 -11.39
C HIS A 114 7.95 2.94 -10.86
N VAL A 115 7.63 3.19 -9.59
CA VAL A 115 6.41 2.75 -8.90
C VAL A 115 5.19 3.43 -9.52
N MET A 116 5.17 4.77 -9.56
CA MET A 116 4.00 5.57 -9.93
C MET A 116 3.62 5.50 -11.40
N SER A 117 4.53 5.05 -12.26
CA SER A 117 4.25 4.82 -13.68
C SER A 117 3.94 3.36 -14.01
N HIS A 118 3.82 2.48 -13.02
CA HIS A 118 3.44 1.09 -13.25
C HIS A 118 1.97 0.99 -13.67
N PRO A 119 1.61 0.15 -14.67
CA PRO A 119 0.23 0.03 -15.19
C PRO A 119 -0.79 -0.54 -14.18
N VAL A 120 -0.39 -0.89 -12.96
CA VAL A 120 -1.31 -1.41 -11.94
C VAL A 120 -2.24 -0.33 -11.42
N TRP A 121 -1.79 0.93 -11.37
CA TRP A 121 -2.58 2.05 -10.87
C TRP A 121 -3.72 2.46 -11.82
N SER A 122 -3.55 2.19 -13.11
CA SER A 122 -4.56 2.38 -14.14
C SER A 122 -5.28 1.07 -14.52
N HIS A 123 -5.18 0.03 -13.69
CA HIS A 123 -5.85 -1.25 -13.95
C HIS A 123 -7.36 -1.03 -14.19
N PRO A 124 -7.97 -1.67 -15.22
CA PRO A 124 -9.38 -1.44 -15.58
C PRO A 124 -10.38 -1.57 -14.42
N CYS A 125 -10.10 -2.46 -13.46
CA CYS A 125 -10.91 -2.60 -12.24
C CYS A 125 -10.94 -1.33 -11.40
N PHE A 126 -9.80 -0.70 -11.11
CA PHE A 126 -9.77 0.53 -10.31
C PHE A 126 -10.43 1.68 -11.03
N VAL A 127 -10.17 1.82 -12.34
CA VAL A 127 -10.77 2.87 -13.18
C VAL A 127 -12.31 2.74 -13.17
N ARG A 128 -12.84 1.53 -13.38
CA ARG A 128 -14.28 1.28 -13.41
C ARG A 128 -14.92 1.49 -12.04
N ILE A 129 -14.28 1.03 -10.97
CA ILE A 129 -14.72 1.28 -9.59
C ILE A 129 -14.74 2.79 -9.31
N PHE A 130 -13.69 3.54 -9.65
CA PHE A 130 -13.64 4.98 -9.39
C PHE A 130 -14.76 5.75 -10.08
N LYS A 131 -15.19 5.31 -11.26
CA LYS A 131 -16.36 5.89 -11.97
C LYS A 131 -17.70 5.56 -11.29
N GLY A 132 -17.71 4.66 -10.31
CA GLY A 132 -18.92 4.14 -9.68
C GLY A 132 -19.69 3.17 -10.58
N GLU A 133 -19.07 2.61 -11.63
CA GLU A 133 -19.72 1.77 -12.64
C GLU A 133 -19.88 0.31 -12.19
N PHE A 134 -20.58 0.14 -11.07
CA PHE A 134 -20.93 -1.14 -10.47
C PHE A 134 -22.27 -1.07 -9.72
N ASP A 135 -22.83 -2.23 -9.38
CA ASP A 135 -24.01 -2.39 -8.52
C ASP A 135 -23.66 -2.88 -7.11
N ALA A 136 -24.69 -3.03 -6.26
CA ALA A 136 -24.51 -3.48 -4.87
C ALA A 136 -23.91 -4.89 -4.76
N ALA A 137 -24.32 -5.83 -5.63
CA ALA A 137 -23.83 -7.21 -5.59
C ALA A 137 -22.35 -7.25 -5.98
N GLN A 138 -21.95 -6.47 -6.97
CA GLN A 138 -20.56 -6.30 -7.37
C GLN A 138 -19.74 -5.67 -6.24
N LEU A 139 -20.23 -4.63 -5.56
CA LEU A 139 -19.52 -4.04 -4.43
C LEU A 139 -19.32 -5.06 -3.29
N ASN A 140 -20.32 -5.89 -2.99
CA ASN A 140 -20.21 -6.94 -1.98
C ASN A 140 -19.14 -7.99 -2.34
N VAL A 141 -19.13 -8.43 -3.60
CA VAL A 141 -18.11 -9.36 -4.11
C VAL A 141 -16.72 -8.73 -4.05
N PHE A 142 -16.59 -7.44 -4.38
CA PHE A 142 -15.32 -6.73 -4.29
C PHE A 142 -14.85 -6.66 -2.85
N ALA A 143 -15.71 -6.21 -1.94
CA ALA A 143 -15.37 -6.02 -0.53
C ALA A 143 -14.92 -7.34 0.13
N THR A 144 -15.65 -8.43 -0.09
CA THR A 144 -15.33 -9.75 0.50
C THR A 144 -14.03 -10.33 -0.05
N ASN A 145 -13.78 -10.21 -1.36
CA ASN A 145 -12.54 -10.73 -1.96
C ASN A 145 -11.33 -9.83 -1.67
N TYR A 146 -11.50 -8.51 -1.67
CA TYR A 146 -10.42 -7.57 -1.37
C TYR A 146 -10.01 -7.63 0.11
N PHE A 147 -10.95 -7.93 1.01
CA PHE A 147 -10.65 -8.16 2.43
C PHE A 147 -9.63 -9.27 2.66
N ASN A 148 -9.55 -10.27 1.79
CA ASN A 148 -8.49 -11.30 1.87
C ASN A 148 -7.08 -10.71 1.74
N GLN A 149 -6.88 -9.65 0.96
CA GLN A 149 -5.61 -8.94 0.93
C GLN A 149 -5.35 -8.19 2.25
N VAL A 150 -6.35 -7.42 2.71
CA VAL A 150 -6.24 -6.60 3.94
C VAL A 150 -5.87 -7.44 5.16
N LYS A 151 -6.46 -8.64 5.30
CA LYS A 151 -6.16 -9.56 6.43
C LYS A 151 -4.70 -10.00 6.50
N ASN A 152 -3.96 -9.93 5.39
CA ASN A 152 -2.61 -10.47 5.26
C ASN A 152 -1.51 -9.39 5.31
N THR A 153 -1.81 -8.11 5.05
CA THR A 153 -0.84 -7.00 5.05
C THR A 153 0.04 -7.00 6.30
N ARG A 154 -0.56 -6.91 7.48
CA ARG A 154 0.14 -6.98 8.79
C ARG A 154 1.05 -8.19 8.98
N GLN A 155 0.72 -9.34 8.39
CA GLN A 155 1.55 -10.54 8.52
C GLN A 155 2.83 -10.41 7.70
N CYS A 156 2.77 -9.77 6.54
CA CYS A 156 3.95 -9.46 5.72
C CYS A 156 4.87 -8.47 6.45
N VAL A 157 4.31 -7.44 7.10
CA VAL A 157 5.10 -6.51 7.93
C VAL A 157 5.82 -7.25 9.06
N ALA A 158 5.12 -8.15 9.77
CA ALA A 158 5.73 -8.97 10.83
C ALA A 158 6.82 -9.91 10.31
N LEU A 159 6.62 -10.52 9.14
CA LEU A 159 7.64 -11.36 8.48
C LEU A 159 8.88 -10.55 8.13
N ALA A 160 8.71 -9.36 7.55
CA ALA A 160 9.81 -8.46 7.25
C ALA A 160 10.54 -8.01 8.52
N GLN A 161 9.81 -7.63 9.58
CA GLN A 161 10.41 -7.23 10.85
C GLN A 161 11.28 -8.35 11.42
N GLY A 162 10.83 -9.61 11.36
CA GLY A 162 11.58 -10.78 11.80
C GLY A 162 12.87 -11.06 11.00
N ARG A 163 13.07 -10.44 9.84
CA ARG A 163 14.32 -10.52 9.07
C ARG A 163 15.44 -9.69 9.70
N PHE A 164 15.09 -8.65 10.47
CA PHE A 164 16.03 -7.73 11.09
C PHE A 164 16.40 -8.23 12.49
N SER A 165 17.69 -8.41 12.76
CA SER A 165 18.20 -8.87 14.06
C SER A 165 19.65 -8.41 14.31
N GLY A 166 20.08 -8.47 15.57
CA GLY A 166 21.49 -8.22 15.95
C GLY A 166 22.49 -9.24 15.40
N PHE A 167 22.04 -10.31 14.74
CA PHE A 167 22.90 -11.31 14.09
C PHE A 167 23.18 -11.00 12.61
N ILE A 168 22.64 -9.91 12.06
CA ILE A 168 22.90 -9.55 10.66
C ILE A 168 24.36 -9.13 10.49
N ASP A 169 24.99 -9.73 9.49
CA ASP A 169 26.31 -9.34 9.01
C ASP A 169 26.21 -8.08 8.13
N LEU A 170 26.30 -6.90 8.77
CA LEU A 170 26.40 -5.61 8.10
C LEU A 170 27.85 -5.09 8.18
N PRO A 171 28.29 -4.27 7.22
CA PRO A 171 29.64 -3.71 7.24
C PRO A 171 29.75 -2.46 8.13
N TYR A 172 28.97 -2.36 9.22
CA TYR A 172 28.87 -1.16 10.06
C TYR A 172 29.41 -1.38 11.49
N GLY A 173 30.16 -2.46 11.72
CA GLY A 173 30.83 -2.73 13.00
C GLY A 173 29.88 -2.64 14.20
N SER A 174 30.20 -1.77 15.17
CA SER A 174 29.39 -1.55 16.37
C SER A 174 28.01 -0.94 16.10
N LEU A 175 27.73 -0.46 14.88
CA LEU A 175 26.44 0.09 14.49
C LEU A 175 25.50 -0.94 13.87
N ASN A 176 25.94 -2.19 13.63
CA ASN A 176 25.11 -3.22 13.01
C ASN A 176 23.78 -3.41 13.74
N GLU A 177 23.84 -3.55 15.07
CA GLU A 177 22.66 -3.71 15.91
C GLU A 177 21.76 -2.47 15.85
N ARG A 178 22.34 -1.27 15.91
CA ARG A 178 21.57 -0.02 15.86
C ARG A 178 20.88 0.19 14.50
N VAL A 179 21.54 -0.11 13.40
CA VAL A 179 20.94 -0.02 12.05
C VAL A 179 19.80 -1.03 11.89
N SER A 180 20.01 -2.27 12.37
CA SER A 180 18.94 -3.26 12.41
C SER A 180 17.76 -2.81 13.28
N GLU A 181 18.02 -2.20 14.44
CA GLU A 181 17.01 -1.69 15.36
C GLU A 181 16.16 -0.57 14.70
N LEU A 182 16.78 0.34 13.95
CA LEU A 182 16.04 1.39 13.23
C LEU A 182 15.02 0.81 12.25
N ALA A 183 15.40 -0.23 11.49
CA ALA A 183 14.46 -0.94 10.61
C ALA A 183 13.34 -1.61 11.40
N GLN A 184 13.67 -2.24 12.53
CA GLN A 184 12.67 -2.85 13.41
C GLN A 184 11.68 -1.83 13.97
N ILE A 185 12.14 -0.64 14.38
CA ILE A 185 11.28 0.44 14.90
C ILE A 185 10.29 0.91 13.83
N ILE A 186 10.78 1.14 12.60
CA ILE A 186 9.93 1.57 11.49
C ILE A 186 8.88 0.50 11.19
N LEU A 187 9.29 -0.76 11.03
CA LEU A 187 8.36 -1.86 10.76
C LEU A 187 7.41 -2.13 11.93
N ALA A 188 7.85 -1.94 13.18
CA ALA A 188 7.00 -2.06 14.35
C ALA A 188 5.95 -0.94 14.41
N GLN A 189 6.27 0.27 13.97
CA GLN A 189 5.30 1.37 13.87
C GLN A 189 4.22 1.06 12.80
N LEU A 190 4.63 0.51 11.65
CA LEU A 190 3.68 0.03 10.63
C LEU A 190 2.80 -1.10 11.18
N LEU A 191 3.40 -2.04 11.92
CA LEU A 191 2.65 -3.14 12.53
C LEU A 191 1.68 -2.66 13.61
N ALA A 192 2.09 -1.66 14.40
CA ALA A 192 1.28 -1.01 15.42
C ALA A 192 0.06 -0.32 14.82
N ASP A 193 0.25 0.39 13.70
CA ASP A 193 -0.83 1.02 12.94
C ASP A 193 -1.86 -0.03 12.44
N GLU A 194 -1.37 -1.10 11.80
CA GLU A 194 -2.19 -2.21 11.32
C GLU A 194 -3.04 -2.89 12.43
N TYR A 195 -2.51 -2.96 13.65
CA TYR A 195 -3.21 -3.51 14.82
C TYR A 195 -4.00 -2.46 15.61
N GLY A 196 -3.92 -1.18 15.25
CA GLY A 196 -4.56 -0.10 16.00
C GLY A 196 -4.04 0.01 17.45
N VAL A 197 -2.77 -0.34 17.67
CA VAL A 197 -2.11 -0.32 18.98
C VAL A 197 -1.00 0.72 18.97
N GLY A 198 -1.28 1.92 19.47
CA GLY A 198 -0.27 2.97 19.54
C GLY A 198 0.80 2.71 20.62
N THR A 199 1.85 3.53 20.63
CA THR A 199 2.80 3.60 21.76
C THR A 199 2.09 4.17 22.98
N HIS A 200 1.47 3.32 23.78
CA HIS A 200 0.90 3.72 25.06
C HIS A 200 2.03 3.99 26.07
N SER A 201 1.93 5.07 26.84
CA SER A 201 2.76 5.21 28.04
C SER A 201 2.45 4.06 29.01
N ILE A 202 3.38 3.72 29.90
CA ILE A 202 3.20 2.64 30.90
C ILE A 202 1.89 2.82 31.69
N ASP A 203 1.51 4.07 31.97
CA ASP A 203 0.31 4.43 32.71
C ASP A 203 -0.99 4.38 31.88
N SER A 204 -0.89 4.14 30.56
CA SER A 204 -2.00 4.06 29.61
C SER A 204 -2.11 2.68 28.94
N TYR A 205 -1.51 1.65 29.54
CA TYR A 205 -1.56 0.29 28.98
C TYR A 205 -3.01 -0.24 28.99
N PRO A 206 -3.52 -0.77 27.87
CA PRO A 206 -4.90 -1.25 27.81
C PRO A 206 -5.09 -2.46 28.73
N ASP A 207 -6.28 -2.56 29.34
CA ASP A 207 -6.70 -3.82 29.97
C ASP A 207 -6.95 -4.89 28.89
N LEU A 208 -7.16 -6.15 29.30
CA LEU A 208 -7.37 -7.25 28.36
C LEU A 208 -8.58 -7.03 27.44
N SER A 209 -9.62 -6.35 27.92
CA SER A 209 -10.78 -6.01 27.10
C SER A 209 -10.44 -4.96 26.06
N GLY A 210 -9.69 -3.92 26.45
CA GLY A 210 -9.20 -2.89 25.53
C GLY A 210 -8.27 -3.46 24.46
N LEU A 211 -7.39 -4.40 24.83
CA LEU A 211 -6.50 -5.08 23.89
C LEU A 211 -7.24 -5.96 22.89
N LEU A 212 -8.24 -6.72 23.34
CA LEU A 212 -9.02 -7.60 22.45
C LEU A 212 -10.02 -6.83 21.57
N ASN A 213 -10.31 -5.56 21.90
CA ASN A 213 -11.20 -4.68 21.14
C ASN A 213 -10.45 -3.55 20.41
N SER A 214 -9.14 -3.69 20.17
CA SER A 214 -8.37 -2.70 19.41
C SER A 214 -8.95 -2.49 18.01
N THR A 215 -8.97 -1.23 17.56
CA THR A 215 -9.46 -0.83 16.23
C THR A 215 -8.40 -1.13 15.17
N THR A 216 -8.19 -2.42 14.88
CA THR A 216 -7.29 -2.88 13.81
C THR A 216 -7.80 -2.47 12.42
N HIS A 217 -6.94 -2.47 11.41
CA HIS A 217 -7.36 -2.30 10.01
C HIS A 217 -8.40 -3.32 9.55
N ILE A 218 -8.35 -4.54 10.09
CA ILE A 218 -9.40 -5.56 9.86
C ILE A 218 -10.74 -5.12 10.44
N VAL A 219 -10.76 -4.62 11.68
CA VAL A 219 -11.97 -4.11 12.34
C VAL A 219 -12.52 -2.91 11.58
N MET A 220 -11.66 -1.98 11.15
CA MET A 220 -12.03 -0.85 10.32
C MET A 220 -12.63 -1.28 8.98
N TYR A 221 -12.02 -2.26 8.30
CA TYR A 221 -12.57 -2.80 7.05
C TYR A 221 -13.91 -3.48 7.27
N ARG A 222 -14.12 -4.18 8.39
CA ARG A 222 -15.43 -4.77 8.71
C ARG A 222 -16.54 -3.73 8.89
N GLN A 223 -16.22 -2.46 9.17
CA GLN A 223 -17.23 -1.39 9.20
C GLN A 223 -17.80 -1.09 7.80
N LEU A 224 -17.07 -1.39 6.72
CA LEU A 224 -17.64 -1.37 5.37
C LEU A 224 -18.74 -2.42 5.24
N PHE A 225 -18.53 -3.63 5.76
CA PHE A 225 -19.53 -4.69 5.71
C PHE A 225 -20.81 -4.32 6.46
N ASP A 226 -20.71 -3.61 7.58
CA ASP A 226 -21.88 -3.05 8.27
C ASP A 226 -22.66 -2.10 7.34
N GLY A 227 -21.96 -1.19 6.64
CA GLY A 227 -22.57 -0.26 5.69
C GLY A 227 -23.17 -0.92 4.45
N LEU A 228 -22.67 -2.10 4.08
CA LEU A 228 -23.17 -2.92 2.96
C LEU A 228 -24.21 -3.97 3.39
N GLY A 229 -24.45 -4.12 4.69
CA GLY A 229 -25.36 -5.12 5.24
C GLY A 229 -24.88 -6.57 5.07
N ILE A 230 -23.56 -6.81 5.00
CA ILE A 230 -22.99 -8.16 4.87
C ILE A 230 -22.81 -8.79 6.26
N PRO A 231 -23.52 -9.89 6.57
CA PRO A 231 -23.44 -10.52 7.89
C PRO A 231 -22.07 -11.15 8.12
N PHE A 232 -21.64 -11.25 9.38
CA PHE A 232 -20.29 -11.67 9.76
C PHE A 232 -19.88 -13.03 9.16
N GLU A 233 -20.82 -13.96 9.10
CA GLU A 233 -20.65 -15.32 8.58
C GLU A 233 -20.35 -15.36 7.08
N GLU A 234 -20.64 -14.28 6.35
CA GLU A 234 -20.43 -14.15 4.91
C GLU A 234 -19.20 -13.30 4.55
N GLN A 235 -18.55 -12.67 5.54
CA GLN A 235 -17.44 -11.72 5.30
C GLN A 235 -16.13 -12.43 4.91
N ASP A 236 -15.93 -13.67 5.35
CA ASP A 236 -14.71 -14.43 5.11
C ASP A 236 -14.92 -15.50 4.02
N VAL A 237 -14.49 -15.17 2.80
CA VAL A 237 -14.61 -16.04 1.61
C VAL A 237 -13.27 -16.66 1.20
N PRO A 238 -13.26 -17.85 0.56
CA PRO A 238 -12.04 -18.39 -0.05
C PRO A 238 -11.44 -17.41 -1.06
N MET A 239 -10.11 -17.35 -1.15
CA MET A 239 -9.40 -16.46 -2.07
C MET A 239 -9.55 -16.93 -3.51
N LEU A 240 -9.70 -15.99 -4.44
CA LEU A 240 -9.44 -16.23 -5.87
C LEU A 240 -7.94 -16.55 -6.09
N HIS A 241 -7.60 -17.20 -7.20
CA HIS A 241 -6.22 -17.64 -7.49
C HIS A 241 -5.24 -16.47 -7.49
N GLY A 242 -5.58 -15.37 -8.16
CA GLY A 242 -4.78 -14.14 -8.21
C GLY A 242 -4.66 -13.43 -6.86
N VAL A 243 -5.69 -13.50 -6.02
CA VAL A 243 -5.64 -12.99 -4.63
C VAL A 243 -4.67 -13.84 -3.81
N ALA A 244 -4.77 -15.16 -3.90
CA ALA A 244 -3.88 -16.08 -3.21
C ALA A 244 -2.42 -15.91 -3.65
N ASP A 245 -2.17 -15.82 -4.97
CA ASP A 245 -0.83 -15.55 -5.51
C ASP A 245 -0.26 -14.22 -5.03
N ASN A 246 -1.07 -13.16 -4.98
CA ASN A 246 -0.62 -11.87 -4.47
C ASN A 246 -0.22 -11.94 -2.99
N VAL A 247 -1.05 -12.58 -2.15
CA VAL A 247 -0.73 -12.81 -0.73
C VAL A 247 0.54 -13.65 -0.57
N LEU A 248 0.67 -14.76 -1.31
CA LEU A 248 1.87 -15.60 -1.24
C LEU A 248 3.12 -14.85 -1.70
N THR A 249 3.03 -14.10 -2.79
CA THR A 249 4.15 -13.32 -3.33
C THR A 249 4.66 -12.28 -2.33
N GLN A 250 3.75 -11.55 -1.68
CA GLN A 250 4.11 -10.59 -0.63
C GLN A 250 4.80 -11.28 0.55
N ARG A 251 4.25 -12.40 1.04
CA ARG A 251 4.83 -13.16 2.15
C ARG A 251 6.22 -13.71 1.82
N LEU A 252 6.41 -14.18 0.59
CA LEU A 252 7.69 -14.71 0.12
C LEU A 252 8.76 -13.63 0.10
N LEU A 253 8.50 -12.48 -0.52
CA LEU A 253 9.48 -11.39 -0.54
C LEU A 253 9.75 -10.82 0.86
N ALA A 254 8.72 -10.69 1.68
CA ALA A 254 8.86 -10.17 3.05
C ALA A 254 9.69 -11.12 3.94
N GLY A 255 9.43 -12.43 3.90
CA GLY A 255 9.92 -13.36 4.91
C GLY A 255 10.89 -14.45 4.44
N HIS A 256 10.89 -14.82 3.16
CA HIS A 256 11.60 -16.01 2.72
C HIS A 256 13.12 -15.78 2.66
N PRO A 257 13.96 -16.66 3.26
CA PRO A 257 15.39 -16.43 3.45
C PRO A 257 16.20 -16.32 2.15
N THR A 258 15.66 -16.84 1.05
CA THR A 258 16.29 -16.71 -0.27
C THR A 258 16.32 -15.27 -0.80
N PHE A 259 15.46 -14.37 -0.33
CA PHE A 259 15.46 -12.96 -0.71
C PHE A 259 16.25 -12.10 0.28
N SER A 260 16.83 -11.01 -0.23
CA SER A 260 17.67 -10.09 0.53
C SER A 260 16.85 -9.20 1.48
N LEU A 261 17.55 -8.48 2.37
CA LEU A 261 16.90 -7.53 3.28
C LEU A 261 16.28 -6.34 2.54
N VAL A 262 16.92 -5.86 1.47
CA VAL A 262 16.37 -4.76 0.65
C VAL A 262 15.15 -5.22 -0.15
N GLU A 263 15.11 -6.47 -0.62
CA GLU A 263 13.92 -7.06 -1.24
C GLU A 263 12.75 -7.17 -0.24
N SER A 264 13.05 -7.53 1.02
CA SER A 264 12.07 -7.57 2.11
C SER A 264 11.53 -6.18 2.47
N LEU A 265 12.38 -5.15 2.61
CA LEU A 265 11.93 -3.77 2.84
C LEU A 265 11.15 -3.20 1.65
N ALA A 266 11.62 -3.43 0.43
CA ALA A 266 10.91 -3.04 -0.78
C ALA A 266 9.50 -3.67 -0.82
N SER A 267 9.36 -4.89 -0.29
CA SER A 267 8.07 -5.57 -0.29
C SER A 267 7.00 -4.88 0.54
N VAL A 268 7.38 -4.37 1.71
CA VAL A 268 6.48 -3.64 2.60
C VAL A 268 6.37 -2.19 2.17
N GLY A 269 7.48 -1.47 2.01
CA GLY A 269 7.47 -0.05 1.67
C GLY A 269 6.91 0.23 0.27
N LEU A 270 7.64 -0.19 -0.77
CA LEU A 270 7.31 0.17 -2.16
C LEU A 270 6.13 -0.62 -2.71
N GLY A 271 6.07 -1.92 -2.43
CA GLY A 271 5.08 -2.80 -3.04
C GLY A 271 3.74 -2.87 -2.31
N MET A 272 3.72 -2.56 -1.00
CA MET A 272 2.51 -2.58 -0.19
C MET A 272 1.99 -1.19 0.14
N GLU A 273 2.81 -0.33 0.76
CA GLU A 273 2.38 0.98 1.31
C GLU A 273 2.37 2.13 0.29
N TRP A 274 3.34 2.17 -0.63
CA TRP A 274 3.61 3.38 -1.41
C TRP A 274 2.43 3.87 -2.25
N GLY A 275 1.79 2.98 -3.00
CA GLY A 275 0.66 3.36 -3.85
C GLY A 275 -0.69 3.35 -3.15
N VAL A 276 -0.73 3.09 -1.83
CA VAL A 276 -1.99 2.91 -1.09
C VAL A 276 -2.87 4.13 -1.15
N PRO A 277 -2.39 5.36 -0.84
CA PRO A 277 -3.22 6.55 -0.91
C PRO A 277 -3.92 6.67 -2.27
N GLU A 278 -3.21 6.43 -3.37
CA GLU A 278 -3.72 6.56 -4.73
C GLU A 278 -4.88 5.63 -5.02
N PHE A 279 -4.67 4.32 -4.89
CA PHE A 279 -5.73 3.39 -5.26
C PHE A 279 -6.83 3.36 -4.20
N PHE A 280 -6.55 3.67 -2.93
CA PHE A 280 -7.61 3.86 -1.93
C PHE A 280 -8.45 5.09 -2.23
N SER A 281 -7.90 6.17 -2.78
CA SER A 281 -8.68 7.30 -3.27
C SER A 281 -9.60 6.91 -4.43
N LEU A 282 -9.15 6.04 -5.32
CA LEU A 282 -9.99 5.51 -6.40
C LEU A 282 -11.14 4.64 -5.85
N LEU A 283 -10.86 3.77 -4.89
CA LEU A 283 -11.87 2.94 -4.24
C LEU A 283 -12.87 3.80 -3.44
N LEU A 284 -12.38 4.71 -2.61
CA LEU A 284 -13.16 5.63 -1.79
C LEU A 284 -14.07 6.50 -2.66
N GLY A 285 -13.50 7.17 -3.67
CA GLY A 285 -14.27 7.98 -4.61
C GLY A 285 -15.36 7.18 -5.31
N GLY A 286 -15.04 5.96 -5.75
CA GLY A 286 -15.99 5.04 -6.38
C GLY A 286 -17.17 4.66 -5.49
N MET A 287 -16.89 4.26 -4.24
CA MET A 287 -17.91 3.91 -3.25
C MET A 287 -18.78 5.11 -2.89
N ILE A 288 -18.20 6.31 -2.75
CA ILE A 288 -18.95 7.55 -2.49
C ILE A 288 -19.86 7.90 -3.69
N ARG A 289 -19.36 7.81 -4.93
CA ARG A 289 -20.18 8.05 -6.13
C ARG A 289 -21.36 7.09 -6.21
N TRP A 290 -21.10 5.81 -6.01
CA TRP A 290 -22.13 4.78 -6.03
C TRP A 290 -23.18 5.04 -4.94
N ALA A 291 -22.75 5.28 -3.69
CA ALA A 291 -23.66 5.55 -2.59
C ALA A 291 -24.53 6.78 -2.85
N TRP A 292 -23.94 7.84 -3.39
CA TRP A 292 -24.68 9.04 -3.79
C TRP A 292 -25.70 8.76 -4.90
N ARG A 293 -25.30 8.06 -5.96
CA ARG A 293 -26.16 7.74 -7.11
C ARG A 293 -27.34 6.84 -6.73
N GLU A 294 -27.06 5.80 -5.94
CA GLU A 294 -28.05 4.80 -5.52
C GLU A 294 -28.80 5.19 -4.24
N ASN A 295 -28.49 6.36 -3.66
CA ASN A 295 -29.05 6.84 -2.40
C ASN A 295 -28.89 5.84 -1.24
N VAL A 296 -27.68 5.28 -1.10
CA VAL A 296 -27.27 4.40 -0.01
C VAL A 296 -26.56 5.20 1.08
N GLU A 297 -26.93 4.99 2.33
CA GLU A 297 -26.43 5.76 3.49
C GLU A 297 -25.05 5.26 3.97
N LEU A 298 -24.04 5.37 3.10
CA LEU A 298 -22.65 5.21 3.54
C LEU A 298 -22.20 6.44 4.32
N THR A 299 -21.38 6.20 5.34
CA THR A 299 -20.86 7.23 6.26
C THR A 299 -19.35 7.15 6.36
N GLN A 300 -18.72 8.15 6.99
CA GLN A 300 -17.28 8.11 7.30
C GLN A 300 -16.91 6.88 8.11
N ARG A 301 -17.77 6.45 9.04
CA ARG A 301 -17.58 5.22 9.81
C ARG A 301 -17.48 4.00 8.89
N HIS A 302 -18.39 3.86 7.94
CA HIS A 302 -18.37 2.72 7.02
C HIS A 302 -17.11 2.70 6.13
N LEU A 303 -16.57 3.87 5.79
CA LEU A 303 -15.43 4.03 4.89
C LEU A 303 -14.11 4.32 5.62
N ILE A 304 -14.06 4.13 6.94
CA ILE A 304 -12.97 4.66 7.78
C ILE A 304 -11.60 4.07 7.42
N VAL A 305 -11.53 2.80 7.02
CA VAL A 305 -10.27 2.20 6.58
C VAL A 305 -9.71 2.94 5.37
N PHE A 306 -10.57 3.34 4.43
CA PHE A 306 -10.12 4.05 3.24
C PHE A 306 -9.71 5.47 3.56
N ILE A 307 -10.49 6.15 4.39
CA ILE A 307 -10.24 7.52 4.83
C ILE A 307 -8.91 7.63 5.60
N ALA A 308 -8.60 6.64 6.45
CA ALA A 308 -7.35 6.64 7.21
C ALA A 308 -6.12 6.55 6.29
N HIS A 309 -6.09 5.57 5.39
CA HIS A 309 -4.91 5.32 4.56
C HIS A 309 -4.63 6.47 3.56
N VAL A 310 -5.67 7.15 3.05
CA VAL A 310 -5.46 8.34 2.19
C VAL A 310 -4.97 9.58 2.96
N GLN A 311 -5.03 9.58 4.29
CA GLN A 311 -4.58 10.69 5.14
C GLN A 311 -3.21 10.45 5.79
N TYR A 312 -2.85 9.19 6.10
CA TYR A 312 -1.74 8.89 7.01
C TYR A 312 -0.54 8.19 6.35
N ASP A 313 -0.71 7.46 5.23
CA ASP A 313 0.28 6.44 4.82
C ASP A 313 1.53 6.96 4.10
N VAL A 314 1.57 8.22 3.66
CA VAL A 314 2.74 8.75 2.93
C VAL A 314 4.00 8.72 3.81
N LEU A 315 3.85 8.89 5.13
CA LEU A 315 4.97 8.84 6.07
C LEU A 315 5.55 7.42 6.21
N HIS A 316 4.73 6.38 6.13
CA HIS A 316 5.18 4.98 6.19
C HIS A 316 6.09 4.65 5.00
N ALA A 317 5.65 5.01 3.79
CA ALA A 317 6.41 4.82 2.56
C ALA A 317 7.78 5.52 2.60
N ILE A 318 7.81 6.78 3.05
CA ILE A 318 9.06 7.55 3.20
C ILE A 318 9.97 6.94 4.27
N SER A 319 9.41 6.52 5.41
CA SER A 319 10.19 5.92 6.50
C SER A 319 10.84 4.61 6.06
N VAL A 320 10.12 3.75 5.35
CA VAL A 320 10.69 2.49 4.82
C VAL A 320 11.73 2.76 3.73
N MET A 321 11.57 3.81 2.91
CA MET A 321 12.63 4.22 1.97
C MET A 321 13.91 4.64 2.68
N LEU A 322 13.77 5.46 3.73
CA LEU A 322 14.90 5.87 4.55
C LEU A 322 15.58 4.64 5.18
N ALA A 323 14.80 3.70 5.73
CA ALA A 323 15.35 2.43 6.23
C ALA A 323 16.11 1.67 5.14
N THR A 324 15.53 1.57 3.93
CA THR A 324 16.12 0.88 2.79
C THR A 324 17.49 1.46 2.42
N SER A 325 17.67 2.79 2.52
CA SER A 325 18.96 3.46 2.30
C SER A 325 20.07 3.00 3.24
N LEU A 326 19.73 2.46 4.42
CA LEU A 326 20.69 1.94 5.40
C LEU A 326 21.17 0.52 5.07
N PHE A 327 20.50 -0.18 4.17
CA PHE A 327 20.85 -1.54 3.74
C PHE A 327 21.35 -1.59 2.30
N GLY A 328 21.11 -0.54 1.50
CA GLY A 328 21.52 -0.43 0.10
C GLY A 328 22.99 -0.05 -0.11
N HIS A 329 23.93 -0.85 0.37
CA HIS A 329 25.37 -0.60 0.23
C HIS A 329 26.02 -1.34 -0.96
N GLU A 330 25.26 -2.16 -1.69
CA GLU A 330 25.72 -2.86 -2.88
C GLU A 330 25.38 -2.07 -4.14
N LYS A 331 26.25 -2.14 -5.15
CA LYS A 331 26.02 -1.46 -6.46
C LYS A 331 24.71 -1.86 -7.15
N GLU A 332 24.12 -2.98 -6.75
CA GLU A 332 22.91 -3.56 -7.36
C GLU A 332 21.64 -3.37 -6.50
N SER A 333 21.73 -2.76 -5.31
CA SER A 333 20.59 -2.67 -4.38
C SER A 333 19.37 -1.97 -5.00
N LEU A 334 19.58 -0.89 -5.75
CA LEU A 334 18.50 -0.20 -6.45
C LEU A 334 17.78 -1.10 -7.46
N GLN A 335 18.53 -1.93 -8.18
CA GLN A 335 17.94 -2.87 -9.13
C GLN A 335 17.19 -3.99 -8.41
N GLN A 336 17.71 -4.52 -7.31
CA GLN A 336 17.03 -5.52 -6.48
C GLN A 336 15.69 -4.97 -5.95
N ILE A 337 15.69 -3.73 -5.46
CA ILE A 337 14.49 -3.03 -5.00
C ILE A 337 13.46 -2.93 -6.13
N LYS A 338 13.86 -2.48 -7.33
CA LYS A 338 12.97 -2.41 -8.49
C LYS A 338 12.42 -3.78 -8.89
N GLN A 339 13.24 -4.82 -8.87
CA GLN A 339 12.80 -6.18 -9.23
C GLN A 339 11.80 -6.74 -8.21
N ALA A 340 12.02 -6.54 -6.91
CA ALA A 340 11.05 -6.89 -5.87
C ALA A 340 9.72 -6.13 -6.06
N THR A 341 9.79 -4.83 -6.34
CA THR A 341 8.61 -4.01 -6.66
C THR A 341 7.87 -4.55 -7.90
N ASN A 342 8.58 -4.88 -8.98
CA ASN A 342 7.98 -5.43 -10.21
C ASN A 342 7.21 -6.73 -9.93
N ILE A 343 7.80 -7.63 -9.12
CA ILE A 343 7.17 -8.88 -8.70
C ILE A 343 5.82 -8.61 -8.02
N LEU A 344 5.80 -7.68 -7.06
CA LEU A 344 4.60 -7.34 -6.28
C LEU A 344 3.54 -6.64 -7.09
N MET A 345 3.94 -5.74 -7.98
CA MET A 345 2.99 -5.03 -8.83
C MET A 345 2.42 -5.93 -9.91
N SER A 346 3.19 -6.89 -10.41
CA SER A 346 2.70 -7.91 -11.34
C SER A 346 1.68 -8.84 -10.66
N SER A 347 1.96 -9.29 -9.43
CA SER A 347 0.99 -10.11 -8.67
C SER A 347 -0.28 -9.32 -8.34
N ARG A 348 -0.14 -8.04 -7.96
CA ARG A 348 -1.27 -7.15 -7.68
C ARG A 348 -2.11 -6.89 -8.92
N TYR A 349 -1.48 -6.69 -10.08
CA TYR A 349 -2.19 -6.53 -11.34
C TYR A 349 -3.08 -7.74 -11.60
N ASN A 350 -2.53 -8.96 -11.52
CA ASN A 350 -3.28 -10.19 -11.75
C ASN A 350 -4.37 -10.44 -10.69
N MET A 351 -4.14 -10.07 -9.42
CA MET A 351 -5.19 -10.05 -8.40
C MET A 351 -6.37 -9.19 -8.84
N MET A 352 -6.09 -7.98 -9.34
CA MET A 352 -7.13 -7.08 -9.83
C MET A 352 -7.80 -7.57 -11.12
N SER A 353 -7.08 -8.32 -11.97
CA SER A 353 -7.64 -8.95 -13.16
C SER A 353 -8.63 -10.07 -12.80
N ASP A 354 -8.31 -10.89 -11.79
CA ASP A 354 -9.21 -11.91 -11.25
C ASP A 354 -10.44 -11.29 -10.59
N LEU A 355 -10.25 -10.25 -9.77
CA LEU A 355 -11.36 -9.48 -9.20
C LEU A 355 -12.25 -8.92 -10.32
N TYR A 356 -11.67 -8.31 -11.36
CA TYR A 356 -12.45 -7.78 -12.48
C TYR A 356 -13.34 -8.86 -13.13
N ARG A 357 -12.76 -10.03 -13.45
CA ARG A 357 -13.49 -11.16 -14.03
C ARG A 357 -14.61 -11.64 -13.11
N GLN A 358 -14.35 -11.69 -11.81
CA GLN A 358 -15.33 -12.10 -10.80
C GLN A 358 -16.47 -11.10 -10.63
N LEU A 359 -16.18 -9.80 -10.71
CA LEU A 359 -17.15 -8.72 -10.50
C LEU A 359 -18.03 -8.49 -11.73
N PHE A 360 -17.40 -8.39 -12.89
CA PHE A 360 -18.06 -7.91 -14.11
C PHE A 360 -18.43 -9.05 -15.05
N HIS A 361 -17.94 -10.27 -14.81
CA HIS A 361 -18.12 -11.42 -15.71
C HIS A 361 -17.66 -11.12 -17.15
N GLU A 362 -16.67 -10.25 -17.27
CA GLU A 362 -16.11 -9.76 -18.53
C GLU A 362 -14.63 -10.20 -18.62
N PRO A 363 -14.10 -10.45 -19.83
CA PRO A 363 -12.69 -10.74 -20.02
C PRO A 363 -11.81 -9.59 -19.51
N CYS A 364 -10.82 -9.92 -18.69
CA CYS A 364 -9.74 -9.01 -18.30
C CYS A 364 -8.41 -9.64 -18.69
N LYS A 365 -7.49 -8.85 -19.25
CA LYS A 365 -6.14 -9.31 -19.56
C LYS A 365 -5.32 -9.35 -18.27
N ASP A 366 -4.50 -10.38 -18.12
CA ASP A 366 -3.47 -10.44 -17.09
C ASP A 366 -2.25 -9.61 -17.53
N ILE A 367 -1.29 -9.43 -16.62
CA ILE A 367 -0.09 -8.60 -16.85
C ILE A 367 0.74 -9.03 -18.08
N ASP A 368 0.71 -10.31 -18.46
CA ASP A 368 1.39 -10.85 -19.64
C ASP A 368 0.70 -10.48 -20.97
N GLY A 369 -0.58 -10.09 -20.91
CA GLY A 369 -1.42 -9.77 -22.08
C GLY A 369 -1.50 -8.29 -22.43
N ILE A 370 -0.92 -7.40 -21.62
CA ILE A 370 -1.04 -5.94 -21.78
C ILE A 370 0.11 -5.28 -22.55
N GLY A 371 1.12 -6.06 -22.96
CA GLY A 371 2.34 -5.49 -23.56
C GLY A 371 3.14 -4.72 -22.52
N LEU A 372 3.39 -5.34 -21.35
CA LEU A 372 4.11 -4.75 -20.23
C LEU A 372 5.48 -4.21 -20.70
N ASP A 373 5.79 -2.97 -20.31
CA ASP A 373 7.08 -2.33 -20.58
C ASP A 373 8.25 -3.22 -20.07
N PRO A 374 9.31 -3.43 -20.87
CA PRO A 374 10.48 -4.23 -20.48
C PRO A 374 11.12 -3.85 -19.13
N ARG A 375 11.01 -2.59 -18.69
CA ARG A 375 11.52 -2.16 -17.38
C ARG A 375 10.85 -2.87 -16.19
N TYR A 376 9.63 -3.36 -16.40
CA TYR A 376 8.85 -4.09 -15.41
C TYR A 376 8.99 -5.60 -15.51
N HIS A 377 9.76 -6.10 -16.48
CA HIS A 377 10.02 -7.53 -16.60
C HIS A 377 10.92 -8.00 -15.47
N ILE A 378 10.67 -9.23 -15.02
CA ILE A 378 11.36 -9.87 -13.93
C ILE A 378 12.55 -10.64 -14.52
N SER A 379 13.74 -10.34 -14.03
CA SER A 379 14.99 -11.01 -14.42
C SER A 379 15.28 -12.22 -13.53
N ASP A 380 14.83 -12.18 -12.29
CA ASP A 380 15.09 -13.18 -11.27
C ASP A 380 13.96 -14.21 -11.13
N ARG A 381 14.28 -15.47 -11.39
CA ARG A 381 13.33 -16.61 -11.33
C ARG A 381 13.26 -17.31 -9.97
N ARG A 382 13.94 -16.82 -8.92
CA ARG A 382 13.79 -17.35 -7.55
C ARG A 382 12.32 -17.34 -7.12
N ILE A 383 11.58 -16.29 -7.47
CA ILE A 383 10.17 -16.14 -7.11
C ILE A 383 9.24 -17.16 -7.78
N GLU A 384 9.52 -17.56 -9.03
CA GLU A 384 8.70 -18.56 -9.74
C GLU A 384 8.68 -19.89 -8.99
N LYS A 385 9.86 -20.40 -8.63
CA LYS A 385 9.99 -21.66 -7.89
C LYS A 385 9.41 -21.56 -6.49
N ALA A 386 9.67 -20.44 -5.80
CA ALA A 386 9.17 -20.21 -4.45
C ALA A 386 7.64 -20.12 -4.41
N LEU A 387 7.01 -19.47 -5.39
CA LEU A 387 5.56 -19.36 -5.49
C LEU A 387 4.91 -20.73 -5.75
N ILE A 388 5.42 -21.49 -6.74
CA ILE A 388 4.90 -22.83 -7.05
C ILE A 388 4.98 -23.76 -5.84
N ALA A 389 6.10 -23.70 -5.09
CA ALA A 389 6.26 -24.46 -3.85
C ALA A 389 5.25 -23.99 -2.78
N ALA A 390 5.14 -22.68 -2.54
CA ALA A 390 4.25 -22.12 -1.53
C ALA A 390 2.76 -22.43 -1.79
N ARG A 391 2.34 -22.59 -3.05
CA ARG A 391 0.97 -23.03 -3.39
C ARG A 391 0.63 -24.39 -2.79
N GLN A 392 1.60 -25.30 -2.69
CA GLN A 392 1.35 -26.66 -2.20
C GLN A 392 0.91 -26.68 -0.72
N ASP A 393 1.40 -25.71 0.06
CA ASP A 393 1.15 -25.60 1.49
C ASP A 393 -0.19 -24.92 1.83
N VAL A 394 -0.91 -24.40 0.84
CA VAL A 394 -2.19 -23.72 1.04
C VAL A 394 -3.27 -24.72 1.46
N ALA A 395 -4.11 -24.34 2.42
CA ALA A 395 -5.22 -25.17 2.87
C ALA A 395 -6.32 -25.27 1.79
N ASN A 396 -6.94 -26.45 1.65
CA ASN A 396 -7.91 -26.69 0.57
C ASN A 396 -9.18 -25.80 0.68
N SER A 397 -9.51 -25.30 1.87
CA SER A 397 -10.69 -24.47 2.10
C SER A 397 -10.44 -22.97 1.94
N THR A 398 -9.19 -22.53 1.79
CA THR A 398 -8.84 -21.10 1.79
C THR A 398 -8.72 -20.49 0.40
N VAL A 399 -8.75 -21.30 -0.65
CA VAL A 399 -8.66 -20.86 -2.05
C VAL A 399 -9.75 -21.57 -2.87
N VAL A 400 -10.41 -20.85 -3.75
CA VAL A 400 -11.39 -21.40 -4.70
C VAL A 400 -10.69 -22.43 -5.58
N ASP A 401 -11.26 -23.63 -5.71
CA ASP A 401 -10.70 -24.75 -6.48
C ASP A 401 -9.22 -24.99 -6.17
N ALA A 402 -8.90 -25.17 -4.89
CA ALA A 402 -7.52 -25.29 -4.40
C ALA A 402 -6.70 -26.40 -5.10
N ALA A 403 -7.33 -27.47 -5.59
CA ALA A 403 -6.65 -28.51 -6.37
C ALA A 403 -6.09 -27.95 -7.69
N ASP A 404 -6.88 -27.16 -8.41
CA ASP A 404 -6.48 -26.52 -9.67
C ASP A 404 -5.43 -25.44 -9.40
N PHE A 405 -5.60 -24.66 -8.33
CA PHE A 405 -4.62 -23.66 -7.90
C PHE A 405 -3.24 -24.30 -7.64
N LYS A 406 -3.21 -25.42 -6.91
CA LYS A 406 -1.98 -26.17 -6.60
C LYS A 406 -1.33 -26.80 -7.82
N ALA A 407 -2.13 -27.27 -8.78
CA ALA A 407 -1.62 -27.88 -10.00
C ALA A 407 -1.11 -26.84 -11.02
N SER A 408 -1.64 -25.62 -10.96
CA SER A 408 -1.33 -24.55 -11.92
C SER A 408 0.17 -24.23 -11.99
N GLN A 409 0.70 -24.27 -13.22
CA GLN A 409 2.04 -23.78 -13.54
C GLN A 409 2.03 -22.32 -14.00
N ARG A 410 0.85 -21.70 -14.12
CA ARG A 410 0.72 -20.30 -14.51
C ARG A 410 1.16 -19.42 -13.35
N ILE A 411 1.97 -18.41 -13.63
CA ILE A 411 2.52 -17.47 -12.64
C ILE A 411 2.22 -16.03 -13.06
N PRO A 412 2.06 -15.09 -12.11
CA PRO A 412 1.64 -13.73 -12.40
C PRO A 412 2.82 -12.82 -12.79
N PHE A 413 3.75 -13.34 -13.58
CA PHE A 413 5.06 -12.71 -13.82
C PHE A 413 5.42 -12.72 -15.32
N VAL A 414 5.97 -11.60 -15.80
CA VAL A 414 6.57 -11.51 -17.14
C VAL A 414 8.09 -11.51 -16.99
N PHE A 415 8.76 -12.53 -17.54
CA PHE A 415 10.22 -12.63 -17.46
C PHE A 415 10.93 -12.10 -18.70
N VAL A 416 12.12 -11.53 -18.52
CA VAL A 416 12.95 -10.94 -19.59
C VAL A 416 13.25 -11.91 -20.74
N ASN A 417 13.34 -13.22 -20.47
CA ASN A 417 13.66 -14.26 -21.46
C ASN A 417 12.44 -15.08 -21.93
N GLY A 418 11.21 -14.56 -21.77
CA GLY A 418 9.99 -15.27 -22.16
C GLY A 418 9.58 -16.39 -21.19
N PRO A 419 8.50 -17.13 -21.50
CA PRO A 419 8.01 -18.21 -20.65
C PRO A 419 9.05 -19.34 -20.55
N SER A 420 9.02 -20.05 -19.42
CA SER A 420 9.82 -21.24 -19.15
C SER A 420 9.52 -22.26 -20.25
N CYS A 421 10.51 -22.67 -21.05
CA CYS A 421 10.33 -23.89 -21.83
C CYS A 421 10.13 -25.03 -20.82
N ASN A 422 8.98 -25.69 -20.91
CA ASN A 422 8.56 -26.82 -20.05
C ASN A 422 9.64 -27.88 -19.90
#